data_AF-A0A947C5M5-F1
#
_entry.id   AF-A0A947C5M5-F1
#
_cell.length_a   1.000
_cell.length_b   1.000
_cell.length_c   1.000
_cell.angle_alpha   90.00
_cell.angle_beta   90.00
_cell.angle_gamma   90.00
#
_symmetry.space_group_name_H-M   'P 1'
#
loop_
_entity.id
_entity.type
_entity.pdbx_description
1 polymer ?
#
loop_
_entity_poly.entity_id
_entity_poly.type
_entity_poly.pdbx_seq_one_letter_code
_entity_poly.pdbx_strand_id
1 'polypeptide(L)' 'SHDRVHAKDCEDCDKDTGMIDVIEKKLELEGDLTEEQRERLLAISARCPVHRSLLNEIKIRSELA' A
#
# COMPACT_ATOMS: atom_id res chain seq x y z
N SER A 1 7.76 -0.74 -6.11
CA SER A 1 8.63 0.45 -6.26
C SER A 1 8.86 1.08 -4.89
N HIS A 2 9.88 1.93 -4.74
CA HIS A 2 10.03 2.83 -3.59
C HIS A 2 10.38 4.22 -4.10
N ASP A 3 9.58 5.21 -3.72
CA ASP A 3 9.68 6.58 -4.20
C ASP A 3 9.52 7.57 -3.04
N ARG A 4 10.06 8.77 -3.19
CA ARG A 4 9.94 9.82 -2.18
C ARG A 4 9.20 11.01 -2.80
N VAL A 5 7.99 11.27 -2.32
CA VAL A 5 7.10 12.30 -2.88
C VAL A 5 6.95 13.47 -1.92
N HIS A 6 6.67 14.66 -2.44
CA HIS A 6 6.27 15.78 -1.59
C HIS A 6 4.93 15.48 -0.95
N ALA A 7 4.79 15.81 0.33
CA ALA A 7 3.57 15.56 1.09
C ALA A 7 2.33 16.22 0.45
N LYS A 8 2.53 17.37 -0.23
CA LYS A 8 1.50 18.08 -1.00
C LYS A 8 1.01 17.35 -2.24
N ASP A 9 1.83 16.47 -2.80
CA ASP A 9 1.50 15.67 -4.00
C ASP A 9 0.94 14.29 -3.61
N CYS A 10 0.81 14.01 -2.32
CA CYS A 10 0.18 12.80 -1.82
C CYS A 10 -1.25 13.10 -1.37
N GLU A 11 -2.23 12.75 -2.21
CA GLU A 11 -3.67 12.96 -1.94
C GLU A 11 -4.19 12.25 -0.68
N ASP A 12 -3.42 11.29 -0.16
CA ASP A 12 -3.82 10.34 0.89
C ASP A 12 -2.90 10.40 2.14
N CYS A 13 -2.18 11.50 2.33
CA CYS A 13 -1.20 11.67 3.40
C CYS A 13 -1.67 12.67 4.47
N ASP A 14 -1.54 12.31 5.75
CA ASP A 14 -1.95 13.14 6.89
C ASP A 14 -1.03 14.35 7.17
N LYS A 15 0.06 14.51 6.42
CA LYS A 15 1.03 15.61 6.59
C LYS A 15 0.96 16.55 5.40
N ASP A 16 0.85 17.86 5.65
CA ASP A 16 0.81 18.88 4.59
C ASP A 16 2.21 19.41 4.20
N THR A 17 3.25 18.97 4.91
CA THR A 17 4.64 19.45 4.72
C THR A 17 5.65 18.31 4.86
N GLY A 18 6.77 18.44 4.14
CA GLY A 18 7.85 17.45 4.14
C GLY A 18 7.82 16.51 2.94
N MET A 19 8.70 15.50 2.99
CA MET A 19 8.76 14.41 2.03
C MET A 19 8.21 13.15 2.69
N ILE A 20 7.50 12.33 1.93
CA ILE A 20 6.92 11.07 2.38
C ILE A 20 7.48 9.95 1.52
N ASP A 21 7.91 8.88 2.17
CA ASP A 21 8.33 7.67 1.49
C ASP A 21 7.09 6.87 1.10
N VAL A 22 7.04 6.44 -0.16
CA VAL A 22 5.94 5.69 -0.76
C VAL A 22 6.49 4.36 -1.26
N ILE A 23 5.88 3.27 -0.80
CA ILE A 23 6.17 1.92 -1.27
C ILE A 23 4.99 1.45 -2.10
N GLU A 24 5.26 1.03 -3.33
CA GLU A 24 4.28 0.39 -4.21
C GLU A 24 4.49 -1.12 -4.19
N LYS A 25 3.42 -1.84 -3.87
CA LYS A 25 3.36 -3.30 -3.82
C LYS A 25 2.37 -3.81 -4.85
N LYS A 26 2.81 -4.76 -5.68
CA LYS A 26 1.95 -5.52 -6.57
C LYS A 26 1.67 -6.90 -5.97
N LEU A 27 0.43 -7.36 -6.10
CA LEU A 27 -0.04 -8.65 -5.61
C LEU A 27 -0.42 -9.52 -6.79
N GLU A 28 0.38 -10.54 -7.05
CA GLU A 28 0.04 -11.60 -7.98
C GLU A 28 -0.73 -12.69 -7.22
N LEU A 29 -1.90 -13.04 -7.73
CA LEU A 29 -2.76 -14.07 -7.16
C LEU A 29 -2.92 -15.19 -8.18
N GLU A 30 -2.40 -16.37 -7.86
CA GLU A 30 -2.44 -17.55 -8.72
C GLU A 30 -3.57 -18.50 -8.29
N GLY A 31 -4.22 -19.13 -9.28
CA GLY A 31 -5.29 -20.11 -9.08
C GLY A 31 -6.70 -19.61 -9.45
N ASP A 32 -7.67 -20.50 -9.32
CA ASP A 32 -9.08 -20.22 -9.59
C ASP A 32 -9.70 -19.51 -8.38
N LEU A 33 -9.61 -18.17 -8.41
CA LEU A 33 -10.09 -17.30 -7.35
C LEU A 33 -11.21 -16.43 -7.89
N THR A 34 -12.35 -16.45 -7.19
CA THR A 34 -13.45 -15.52 -7.48
C THR A 34 -13.05 -14.09 -7.12
N GLU A 35 -13.77 -13.11 -7.65
CA GLU A 35 -13.49 -11.71 -7.37
C GLU A 35 -13.59 -11.40 -5.87
N GLU A 36 -14.58 -11.97 -5.18
CA GLU A 36 -14.74 -11.81 -3.73
C GLU A 36 -13.55 -12.38 -2.94
N GLN A 37 -12.93 -13.45 -3.45
CA GLN A 37 -11.73 -14.01 -2.84
C GLN A 37 -10.52 -13.11 -3.07
N ARG A 38 -10.38 -12.55 -4.28
CA ARG A 38 -9.31 -11.61 -4.63
C ARG A 38 -9.39 -10.33 -3.78
N GLU A 39 -10.56 -9.73 -3.64
CA GLU A 39 -10.79 -8.57 -2.77
C GLU A 39 -10.43 -8.87 -1.32
N ARG A 40 -10.85 -10.04 -0.81
CA ARG A 40 -10.56 -10.45 0.56
C ARG A 40 -9.07 -10.65 0.78
N LEU A 41 -8.35 -11.22 -0.17
CA LEU A 41 -6.90 -11.39 -0.12
C LEU A 41 -6.17 -10.05 -0.14
N LEU A 42 -6.61 -9.11 -0.98
CA LEU A 42 -6.09 -7.74 -0.99
C LEU A 42 -6.24 -7.08 0.40
N ALA A 43 -7.42 -7.18 1.01
CA ALA A 43 -7.70 -6.64 2.34
C ALA A 43 -6.89 -7.33 3.46
N ILE A 44 -6.61 -8.63 3.35
CA ILE A 44 -5.72 -9.33 4.29
C ILE A 44 -4.29 -8.86 4.13
N SER A 45 -3.83 -8.60 2.90
CA SER A 45 -2.46 -8.16 2.62
C SER A 45 -2.12 -6.83 3.30
N ALA A 46 -3.13 -5.98 3.56
CA ALA A 46 -3.00 -4.72 4.29
C ALA A 46 -2.81 -4.91 5.81
N ARG A 47 -3.09 -6.11 6.36
CA ARG A 47 -2.96 -6.43 7.79
C ARG A 47 -1.61 -7.03 8.18
N CYS A 48 -0.68 -7.16 7.23
CA CYS A 48 0.64 -7.71 7.49
C CYS A 48 1.34 -6.94 8.64
N PRO A 49 1.90 -7.60 9.66
CA PRO A 49 2.56 -6.92 10.78
C PRO A 49 3.65 -5.93 10.35
N VAL A 50 4.36 -6.23 9.26
CA VAL A 50 5.37 -5.35 8.67
C VAL A 50 4.73 -4.07 8.10
N HIS A 51 3.55 -4.18 7.48
CA HIS A 51 2.79 -3.03 6.99
C HIS A 51 2.49 -2.08 8.15
N ARG A 52 2.02 -2.60 9.29
CA ARG A 52 1.73 -1.80 10.48
C ARG A 52 2.97 -1.09 11.04
N SER A 53 4.14 -1.74 11.03
CA SER A 53 5.38 -1.13 11.51
C SER A 53 5.88 0.00 10.62
N LEU A 54 5.63 -0.07 9.31
CA LEU A 54 6.10 0.91 8.32
C LEU A 54 5.17 2.13 8.18
N LEU A 55 3.86 1.99 8.48
CA LEU A 55 2.86 3.05 8.29
C LEU A 55 3.08 4.34 9.10
N ASN A 56 3.92 4.33 10.14
CA ASN A 56 4.15 5.53 10.96
C ASN A 56 4.86 6.65 10.17
N GLU A 57 5.68 6.28 9.19
CA GLU A 57 6.48 7.25 8.42
C GLU A 57 6.37 7.03 6.91
N ILE A 58 5.90 5.86 6.47
CA ILE A 58 5.90 5.42 5.07
C ILE A 58 4.47 5.12 4.63
N LYS A 59 4.08 5.59 3.45
CA LYS A 59 2.82 5.22 2.82
C LYS A 59 3.02 3.96 1.96
N ILE A 60 2.13 2.97 2.10
CA ILE A 60 2.17 1.75 1.27
C ILE A 60 0.93 1.72 0.37
N ARG A 61 1.12 1.67 -0.94
CA ARG A 61 0.08 1.45 -1.96
C ARG A 61 0.13 0.01 -2.43
N SER A 62 -1.01 -0.67 -2.42
CA SER A 62 -1.12 -2.06 -2.88
C SER A 62 -2.13 -2.14 -4.02
N GLU A 63 -1.72 -2.80 -5.10
CA GLU A 63 -2.56 -3.09 -6.26
C GLU A 63 -2.46 -4.57 -6.63
N LEU A 64 -3.54 -5.11 -7.20
CA LEU A 64 -3.50 -6.42 -7.85
C LEU A 64 -2.78 -6.26 -9.20
N ALA A 65 -1.87 -7.18 -9.50
CA ALA A 65 -1.11 -7.19 -10.76
C ALA A 65 -1.98 -7.61 -11.96
#